data_AF-A0A2M7SVV6-F1
#
_entry.id   AF-A0A2M7SVV6-F1
#
_cell.length_a   1.000
_cell.length_b   1.000
_cell.length_c   1.000
_cell.angle_alpha   90.00
_cell.angle_beta   90.00
_cell.angle_gamma   90.00
#
_symmetry.space_group_name_H-M   'P 1'
#
loop_
_entity.id
_entity.type
_entity.pdbx_description
1 polymer ?
#
loop_
_entity_poly.entity_id
_entity_poly.type
_entity_poly.pdbx_seq_one_letter_code
_entity_poly.pdbx_strand_id
1 'polypeptide(L)' 'MARVDKNHKRLQKNRWLRALQLARILFDDEGYFTYYLDQIEEFVKNHHLRINGSTLELDIQREC' A
#
# COMPACT_ATOMS: atom_id res chain seq x y z
N MET A 1 -10.06 -14.99 -18.32
CA MET A 1 -9.95 -14.80 -16.86
C MET A 1 -8.95 -13.69 -16.42
N ALA A 2 -8.05 -13.18 -17.26
CA ALA A 2 -6.99 -12.23 -16.86
C ALA A 2 -7.41 -10.77 -16.47
N ARG A 3 -8.63 -10.32 -16.79
CA ARG A 3 -9.06 -8.92 -16.52
C ARG A 3 -9.49 -8.66 -15.08
N VAL A 4 -9.95 -9.69 -14.37
CA VAL A 4 -10.45 -9.57 -12.99
C VAL A 4 -9.29 -9.34 -12.00
N ASP A 5 -8.15 -9.99 -12.24
CA ASP A 5 -6.98 -9.98 -11.36
C ASP A 5 -6.31 -8.59 -11.27
N LYS A 6 -6.11 -7.92 -12.42
CA LYS A 6 -5.52 -6.58 -12.47
C LYS A 6 -6.37 -5.52 -11.76
N ASN A 7 -7.70 -5.61 -11.89
CA ASN A 7 -8.62 -4.70 -11.20
C ASN A 7 -8.60 -4.94 -9.68
N HIS A 8 -8.48 -6.21 -9.25
CA HIS A 8 -8.41 -6.55 -7.84
C HIS A 8 -7.14 -6.01 -7.18
N LYS A 9 -5.97 -6.20 -7.80
CA LYS A 9 -4.69 -5.65 -7.30
C LYS A 9 -4.72 -4.12 -7.20
N ARG A 10 -5.29 -3.42 -8.20
CA ARG A 10 -5.42 -1.96 -8.17
C ARG A 10 -6.36 -1.49 -7.05
N LEU A 11 -7.47 -2.19 -6.84
CA LEU A 11 -8.41 -1.89 -5.78
C LEU A 11 -7.77 -2.02 -4.40
N GLN A 12 -7.00 -3.08 -4.18
CA GLN A 12 -6.32 -3.29 -2.90
C GLN A 12 -5.21 -2.26 -2.64
N LYS A 13 -4.42 -1.90 -3.66
CA LYS A 13 -3.43 -0.82 -3.56
C LYS A 13 -4.08 0.51 -3.14
N ASN A 14 -5.22 0.85 -3.75
CA ASN A 14 -5.97 2.06 -3.39
C ASN A 14 -6.49 2.02 -1.95
N ARG A 15 -6.90 0.85 -1.44
CA ARG A 15 -7.33 0.69 -0.04
C ARG A 15 -6.17 0.94 0.94
N TRP A 16 -4.98 0.43 0.64
CA TRP A 16 -3.79 0.69 1.46
C TRP A 16 -3.38 2.16 1.45
N LEU A 17 -3.37 2.80 0.27
CA LEU A 17 -3.10 4.24 0.18
C LEU A 17 -4.12 5.05 1.00
N ARG A 18 -5.39 4.65 0.97
CA ARG A 18 -6.42 5.29 1.79
C ARG A 18 -6.20 5.07 3.29
N ALA A 19 -5.79 3.87 3.69
CA ALA A 19 -5.47 3.56 5.09
C ALA A 19 -4.28 4.40 5.59
N LEU A 20 -3.24 4.58 4.78
CA LEU A 20 -2.09 5.44 5.12
C LEU A 20 -2.50 6.91 5.28
N GLN A 21 -3.39 7.41 4.41
CA GLN A 21 -3.93 8.77 4.56
C GLN A 21 -4.69 8.95 5.88
N LEU A 22 -5.50 7.97 6.28
CA LEU A 22 -6.22 8.02 7.55
C LEU A 22 -5.27 7.95 8.74
N ALA A 23 -4.29 7.04 8.69
CA ALA A 23 -3.27 6.92 9.73
C ALA A 23 -2.50 8.24 9.89
N ARG A 24 -2.16 8.92 8.78
CA ARG A 24 -1.49 10.22 8.83
C ARG A 24 -2.31 11.27 9.57
N ILE A 25 -3.60 11.39 9.27
CA ILE A 25 -4.48 12.35 9.92
C ILE A 25 -4.58 12.07 11.43
N LEU A 26 -4.80 10.81 11.80
CA LEU A 26 -4.92 10.41 13.20
C LEU A 26 -3.61 10.62 13.97
N PHE A 27 -2.49 10.23 13.38
CA PHE A 27 -1.19 10.34 14.03
C PHE A 27 -0.71 11.79 14.14
N ASP A 28 -1.02 12.64 13.16
CA ASP A 28 -0.74 14.07 13.23
C ASP A 28 -1.56 14.74 14.36
N ASP A 29 -2.85 14.41 14.47
CA ASP A 29 -3.74 14.92 15.54
C ASP A 29 -3.26 14.47 16.94
N GLU A 30 -2.78 13.24 17.06
CA GLU A 30 -2.23 12.68 18.31
C GLU A 30 -0.77 13.12 18.58
N GLY A 31 -0.12 13.84 17.66
CA GLY A 31 1.25 14.35 17.81
C GLY A 31 2.37 13.32 17.56
N TYR A 32 2.07 12.21 16.89
CA TYR A 32 3.06 11.23 16.45
C TYR A 32 3.86 11.72 15.24
N PHE A 33 5.09 11.23 15.11
CA PHE A 33 5.89 11.44 13.91
C PHE A 33 5.25 10.75 12.71
N THR A 34 4.91 11.47 11.64
CA THR A 34 4.26 10.88 10.46
C THR A 34 5.21 10.66 9.27
N TYR A 35 6.47 11.09 9.35
CA TYR A 35 7.40 11.05 8.21
C TYR A 35 7.62 9.64 7.64
N TYR A 36 7.59 8.61 8.49
CA TYR A 36 7.71 7.23 8.02
C TYR A 36 6.51 6.78 7.17
N LEU A 37 5.33 7.40 7.34
CA LEU A 37 4.16 7.09 6.53
C LEU A 37 4.36 7.54 5.07
N ASP A 38 5.12 8.62 4.85
CA ASP A 38 5.48 9.07 3.49
C ASP A 38 6.35 8.03 2.78
N GLN A 39 7.32 7.45 3.48
CA GLN A 39 8.18 6.39 2.94
C GLN A 39 7.37 5.12 2.62
N ILE A 40 6.41 4.76 3.48
CA ILE A 40 5.53 3.62 3.23
C ILE A 40 4.58 3.91 2.06
N GLU A 41 4.06 5.12 1.94
CA GLU A 41 3.21 5.51 0.81
C GLU A 41 3.97 5.45 -0.52
N GLU A 42 5.21 5.96 -0.54
CA GLU A 42 6.11 5.89 -1.70
C GLU A 42 6.40 4.43 -2.08
N PHE A 43 6.72 3.58 -1.09
CA PHE A 43 6.92 2.16 -1.29
C PHE A 43 5.68 1.48 -1.92
N VAL A 44 4.49 1.76 -1.40
CA VAL A 44 3.22 1.22 -1.92
C VAL A 44 2.95 1.71 -3.34
N LYS A 45 3.29 2.97 -3.66
CA LYS A 45 3.14 3.55 -5.00
C LYS A 45 4.09 2.92 -6.02
N ASN A 46 5.33 2.64 -5.64
CA ASN A 46 6.37 2.22 -6.57
C ASN A 46 6.48 0.71 -6.75
N HIS A 47 5.96 -0.09 -5.81
CA HIS A 47 6.04 -1.55 -5.89
C HIS A 47 4.73 -2.24 -6.29
N HIS A 48 4.88 -3.38 -6.97
CA HIS A 48 3.83 -4.37 -7.13
C HIS A 48 3.70 -5.16 -5.83
N LEU A 49 2.62 -4.89 -5.12
CA LEU A 49 2.33 -5.51 -3.85
C LEU A 49 1.44 -6.73 -4.06
N ARG A 50 1.82 -7.83 -3.43
CA ARG A 50 0.96 -8.98 -3.22
C ARG A 50 0.44 -8.90 -1.80
N ILE A 51 -0.87 -8.77 -1.64
CA ILE A 51 -1.47 -8.70 -0.31
C ILE A 51 -2.08 -10.06 -0.01
N ASN A 52 -1.53 -10.73 1.00
CA ASN A 52 -2.06 -11.97 1.54
C ASN A 52 -2.76 -11.63 2.87
N GLY A 53 -4.07 -11.41 2.82
CA GLY A 53 -4.85 -11.03 4.01
C GLY A 53 -4.45 -9.67 4.55
N SER A 54 -3.84 -9.63 5.74
CA SER A 54 -3.34 -8.42 6.41
C SER A 54 -1.87 -8.10 6.09
N THR A 55 -1.18 -8.97 5.35
CA THR A 55 0.26 -8.83 5.10
C THR A 55 0.52 -8.24 3.72
N LEU A 56 1.38 -7.20 3.68
CA LEU A 56 1.96 -6.65 2.46
C LEU A 56 3.26 -7.40 2.11
N GLU A 57 3.24 -8.18 1.03
CA GLU A 57 4.42 -8.86 0.51
C GLU A 57 4.88 -8.19 -0.80
N LEU A 58 6.19 -8.07 -0.98
CA LEU A 58 6.78 -7.65 -2.25
C LEU A 58 6.59 -8.76 -3.29
N ASP A 59 5.89 -8.44 -4.38
CA ASP A 59 5.85 -9.31 -5.56
C ASP A 59 7.13 -9.04 -6.35
N ILE A 60 8.26 -9.59 -5.88
CA ILE A 60 9.53 -9.56 -6.62
C ILE A 60 9.39 -10.55 -7.78
N GLN A 61 8.66 -10.17 -8.82
CA GLN A 61 8.82 -10.80 -10.12
C GLN A 61 10.23 -10.42 -10.58
N ARG A 62 11.20 -11.29 -10.34
CA ARG A 62 12.49 -11.24 -11.04
C ARG A 62 12.15 -11.36 -12.53
N GLU A 63 12.20 -10.26 -13.25
CA GLU A 63 12.38 -10.30 -14.70
C GLU A 63 13.74 -10.97 -14.93
N CYS A 64 13.71 -12.23 -15.39
CA CYS A 64 14.84 -12.89 -16.00
C CYS A 64 15.01 -12.39 -17.44
#